data_AF-A0AAV5T8Q6-F1
#
_entry.id   AF-A0AAV5T8Q6-F1
#
_cell.length_a   1.000
_cell.length_b   1.000
_cell.length_c   1.000
_cell.angle_alpha   90.00
_cell.angle_beta   90.00
_cell.angle_gamma   90.00
#
_symmetry.space_group_name_H-M   'P 1'
#
loop_
_entity.id
_entity.type
_entity.pdbx_description
1 polymer ?
#
loop_
_entity_poly.entity_id
_entity_poly.type
_entity_poly.pdbx_seq_one_letter_code
_entity_poly.pdbx_strand_id
1 'polypeptide(L)'
;MRRVSQLAAALPKVQLQQAQKLHRSAAGTNPFRASGGGLAAHHYTPVDQHESVLFVCDMQEKFRKAIPHFDDVCVITNRLVKTAELLNVPIICTEQYPEGLGHTVADIQLPKGTPVINKSTFSMCTPPVMSLMNEHHKSVILTGIEAHVCCFHVRIYLNKLF
;
A
#
# COMPACT_ATOMS: atom_id res chain seq x y z
N MET A 1 1.45 3.75 32.78
CA MET A 1 -0.01 3.87 33.06
C MET A 1 -0.73 3.94 31.72
N ARG A 2 -1.67 3.09 31.30
CA ARG A 2 -2.22 1.79 31.70
C ARG A 2 -2.47 1.07 30.38
N ARG A 3 -2.15 -0.22 30.28
CA ARG A 3 -2.33 -1.02 29.06
C ARG A 3 -3.81 -1.10 28.70
N VAL A 4 -4.16 -0.86 27.44
CA VAL A 4 -5.51 -1.11 26.89
C VAL A 4 -5.91 -2.59 27.01
N SER A 5 -4.95 -3.48 27.30
CA SER A 5 -5.19 -4.90 27.59
C SER A 5 -5.86 -5.20 28.94
N GLN A 6 -6.16 -4.20 29.78
CA GLN A 6 -6.79 -4.42 31.11
C GLN A 6 -8.26 -3.97 31.21
N LEU A 7 -8.89 -3.46 30.15
CA LEU A 7 -10.32 -3.08 30.17
C LEU A 7 -11.27 -4.14 29.63
N ALA A 8 -10.78 -5.27 29.11
CA ALA A 8 -11.62 -6.35 28.59
C ALA A 8 -12.10 -7.36 29.65
N ALA A 9 -11.65 -7.24 30.91
CA ALA A 9 -11.85 -8.27 31.93
C ALA A 9 -13.16 -8.17 32.74
N ALA A 10 -14.09 -7.28 32.39
CA ALA A 10 -15.29 -7.04 33.22
C ALA A 10 -16.62 -6.95 32.44
N LEU A 11 -16.71 -7.52 31.23
CA LEU A 11 -17.98 -7.55 30.49
C LEU A 11 -18.59 -8.97 30.53
N PRO A 12 -19.86 -9.13 30.93
CA PRO A 12 -20.60 -10.40 30.88
C PRO A 12 -20.46 -11.08 29.52
N LYS A 13 -20.34 -12.42 29.50
CA LYS A 13 -20.16 -13.24 28.27
C LYS A 13 -21.20 -12.94 27.17
N VAL A 14 -22.38 -12.45 27.54
CA VAL A 14 -23.45 -12.03 26.62
C VAL A 14 -23.05 -10.80 25.78
N GLN A 15 -22.34 -9.84 26.36
CA GLN A 15 -21.92 -8.61 25.67
C GLN A 15 -20.73 -8.84 24.71
N LEU A 16 -19.84 -9.79 25.02
CA LEU A 16 -18.77 -10.23 24.12
C LEU A 16 -19.32 -10.89 22.85
N GLN A 17 -20.35 -11.73 22.98
CA GLN A 17 -21.02 -12.34 21.83
C GLN A 17 -21.77 -11.30 20.98
N GLN A 18 -22.30 -10.24 21.61
CA GLN A 18 -23.01 -9.17 20.92
C GLN A 18 -22.05 -8.23 20.15
N ALA A 19 -20.88 -7.93 20.71
CA ALA A 19 -19.80 -7.21 20.02
C ALA A 19 -19.23 -8.00 18.82
N GLN A 20 -19.10 -9.32 18.95
CA GLN A 20 -18.70 -10.20 17.84
C GLN A 20 -19.79 -10.32 16.76
N LYS A 21 -21.07 -10.29 17.13
CA LYS A 21 -22.20 -10.25 16.18
C LYS A 21 -22.27 -8.91 15.44
N LEU A 22 -21.95 -7.80 16.10
CA LEU A 22 -21.90 -6.46 15.49
C LEU A 22 -20.77 -6.33 14.46
N HIS A 23 -19.59 -6.91 14.70
CA HIS A 23 -18.53 -6.96 13.68
C HIS A 23 -18.85 -7.87 12.49
N ARG A 24 -19.65 -8.94 12.68
CA ARG A 24 -20.13 -9.78 11.57
C ARG A 24 -21.34 -9.21 10.82
N SER A 25 -22.02 -8.22 11.38
CA SER A 25 -23.24 -7.62 10.81
C SER A 25 -22.99 -6.32 10.02
N ALA A 26 -21.74 -5.86 9.93
CA ALA A 26 -21.34 -4.77 9.05
C ALA A 26 -21.06 -5.24 7.60
N ALA A 27 -21.65 -6.37 7.18
CA ALA A 27 -21.89 -6.67 5.78
C ALA A 27 -22.98 -5.73 5.25
N GLY A 28 -22.64 -4.44 5.18
CA GLY A 28 -23.46 -3.42 4.56
C GLY A 28 -23.71 -3.83 3.12
N THR A 29 -24.98 -3.84 2.74
CA THR A 29 -25.42 -4.03 1.36
C THR A 29 -24.62 -3.10 0.46
N ASN A 30 -23.83 -3.69 -0.44
CA ASN A 30 -23.05 -2.97 -1.42
C ASN A 30 -23.99 -2.06 -2.25
N PRO A 31 -23.85 -0.72 -2.20
CA PRO A 31 -24.70 0.20 -2.94
C PRO A 31 -24.53 0.06 -4.47
N PHE A 32 -23.51 -0.65 -4.95
CA PHE A 32 -23.32 -0.96 -6.37
C PHE A 32 -24.13 -2.17 -6.87
N ARG A 33 -24.97 -2.78 -6.02
CA ARG A 33 -25.70 -4.03 -6.35
C ARG A 33 -27.13 -3.80 -6.86
N ALA A 34 -27.47 -2.60 -7.32
CA ALA A 34 -28.81 -2.30 -7.82
C ALA A 34 -28.76 -1.55 -9.16
N SER A 35 -28.69 -2.31 -10.27
CA SER A 35 -29.48 -2.11 -11.50
C SER A 35 -28.86 -2.92 -12.65
N GLY A 36 -29.66 -3.78 -13.27
CA GLY A 36 -29.22 -4.67 -14.35
C GLY A 36 -28.88 -3.97 -15.67
N GLY A 37 -27.99 -4.61 -16.43
CA GLY A 37 -27.56 -4.25 -17.77
C GLY A 37 -26.16 -4.81 -18.03
N GLY A 38 -26.01 -5.69 -19.01
CA GLY A 38 -24.83 -6.56 -19.17
C GLY A 38 -23.50 -5.83 -19.35
N LEU A 39 -22.63 -6.00 -18.36
CA LEU A 39 -21.17 -6.06 -18.42
C LEU A 39 -20.78 -6.93 -17.22
N ALA A 40 -19.92 -7.94 -17.40
CA ALA A 40 -19.52 -8.84 -16.32
C ALA A 40 -19.05 -8.00 -15.12
N ALA A 41 -19.72 -8.15 -13.96
CA ALA A 41 -19.39 -7.39 -12.78
C ALA A 41 -17.92 -7.61 -12.43
N HIS A 42 -17.09 -6.58 -12.64
CA HIS A 42 -15.71 -6.62 -12.20
C HIS A 42 -15.72 -6.87 -10.68
N HIS A 43 -15.25 -8.05 -10.29
CA HIS A 43 -15.11 -8.42 -8.89
C HIS A 43 -13.96 -7.59 -8.32
N TYR A 44 -14.27 -6.44 -7.74
CA TYR A 44 -13.28 -5.62 -7.04
C TYR A 44 -13.11 -6.16 -5.62
N THR A 45 -11.90 -6.58 -5.28
CA THR A 45 -11.54 -6.89 -3.89
C THR A 45 -11.35 -5.57 -3.14
N PRO A 46 -12.07 -5.32 -2.03
CA PRO A 46 -11.85 -4.14 -1.20
C PRO A 46 -10.41 -4.14 -0.65
N VAL A 47 -9.79 -2.96 -0.61
CA VAL A 47 -8.47 -2.79 0.01
C VAL A 47 -8.66 -2.58 1.52
N ASP A 48 -7.97 -3.39 2.33
CA ASP A 48 -7.96 -3.28 3.80
C ASP A 48 -6.59 -2.76 4.27
N GLN A 49 -6.58 -1.71 5.10
CA GLN A 49 -5.36 -1.12 5.66
C GLN A 49 -4.48 -2.12 6.44
N HIS A 50 -5.10 -3.13 7.08
CA HIS A 50 -4.39 -4.13 7.89
C HIS A 50 -3.76 -5.25 7.04
N GLU A 51 -4.16 -5.36 5.77
CA GLU A 51 -3.65 -6.34 4.82
C GLU A 51 -2.89 -5.67 3.66
N SER A 52 -2.60 -4.37 3.77
CA SER A 52 -2.02 -3.58 2.70
C SER A 52 -0.60 -3.10 3.03
N VAL A 53 0.21 -2.92 1.98
CA VAL A 53 1.49 -2.20 2.04
C VAL A 53 1.51 -1.16 0.92
N LEU A 54 2.06 0.03 1.19
CA LEU A 54 2.31 1.06 0.19
C LEU A 54 3.72 0.93 -0.38
N PHE A 55 3.80 0.79 -1.69
CA PHE A 55 5.04 0.79 -2.45
C PHE A 55 5.23 2.15 -3.13
N VAL A 56 6.35 2.81 -2.84
CA VAL A 56 6.81 4.04 -3.52
C VAL A 56 7.96 3.67 -4.45
N CYS A 57 7.69 3.70 -5.75
CA CYS A 57 8.58 3.20 -6.79
C CYS A 57 9.42 4.31 -7.42
N ASP A 58 10.71 4.30 -7.14
CA ASP A 58 11.77 4.94 -7.94
C ASP A 58 11.56 6.44 -8.25
N MET A 59 11.01 7.20 -7.30
CA MET A 59 10.75 8.65 -7.42
C MET A 59 12.04 9.47 -7.31
N GLN A 60 12.96 9.32 -8.26
CA GLN A 60 14.34 9.82 -8.16
C GLN A 60 14.63 11.08 -9.01
N GLU A 61 15.62 11.86 -8.58
CA GLU A 61 15.93 13.20 -9.14
C GLU A 61 16.14 13.22 -10.65
N LYS A 62 16.86 12.25 -11.22
CA LYS A 62 17.16 12.29 -12.67
C LYS A 62 15.93 12.04 -13.55
N PHE A 63 14.85 11.49 -13.00
CA PHE A 63 13.61 11.30 -13.76
C PHE A 63 12.78 12.57 -13.91
N ARG A 64 13.01 13.60 -13.08
CA ARG A 64 12.19 14.82 -13.11
C ARG A 64 12.08 15.47 -14.48
N LYS A 65 13.16 15.42 -15.27
CA LYS A 65 13.20 16.00 -16.63
C LYS A 65 12.69 15.04 -17.71
N ALA A 66 12.69 13.74 -17.44
CA ALA A 66 12.35 12.71 -18.41
C ALA A 66 10.86 12.30 -18.33
N ILE A 67 10.24 12.47 -17.16
CA ILE A 67 8.85 12.09 -16.91
C ILE A 67 7.95 13.32 -17.02
N PRO A 68 7.02 13.36 -17.99
CA PRO A 68 5.98 14.39 -18.01
C PRO A 68 5.16 14.33 -16.71
N HIS A 69 4.80 15.50 -16.18
CA HIS A 69 3.98 15.60 -14.96
C HIS A 69 4.62 14.98 -13.71
N PHE A 70 5.96 14.87 -13.65
CA PHE A 70 6.65 14.30 -12.50
C PHE A 70 6.27 14.98 -11.17
N ASP A 71 6.11 16.30 -11.17
CA ASP A 71 5.71 17.06 -9.98
C ASP A 71 4.27 16.70 -9.54
N ASP A 72 3.36 16.47 -10.49
CA ASP A 72 2.00 15.99 -10.19
C ASP A 72 2.03 14.59 -9.57
N VAL A 73 2.91 13.71 -10.07
CA VAL A 73 3.13 12.38 -9.47
C VAL A 73 3.68 12.54 -8.05
N CYS A 74 4.61 13.45 -7.80
CA CYS A 74 5.10 13.72 -6.44
C CYS A 74 3.97 14.15 -5.49
N VAL A 75 3.07 15.04 -5.95
CA VAL A 75 1.91 15.47 -5.15
C VAL A 75 1.01 14.28 -4.79
N ILE A 76 0.70 13.41 -5.76
CA ILE A 76 -0.15 12.23 -5.52
C ILE A 76 0.55 11.20 -4.62
N THR A 77 1.84 10.94 -4.86
CA THR A 77 2.65 10.06 -4.01
C THR A 77 2.64 10.55 -2.56
N ASN A 78 2.81 11.85 -2.31
CA ASN A 78 2.75 12.40 -0.96
C ASN A 78 1.36 12.26 -0.31
N ARG A 79 0.27 12.38 -1.08
CA ARG A 79 -1.09 12.12 -0.55
C ARG A 79 -1.23 10.67 -0.11
N LEU A 80 -0.69 9.73 -0.87
CA LEU A 80 -0.71 8.30 -0.52
C LEU A 80 0.18 8.01 0.68
N VAL A 81 1.40 8.57 0.71
CA VAL A 81 2.31 8.45 1.86
C VAL A 81 1.66 8.99 3.12
N LYS A 82 1.03 10.17 3.06
CA LYS A 82 0.33 10.74 4.21
C LYS A 82 -0.86 9.91 4.66
N THR A 83 -1.60 9.35 3.70
CA THR A 83 -2.73 8.47 3.99
C THR A 83 -2.25 7.18 4.66
N ALA A 84 -1.18 6.57 4.15
CA ALA A 84 -0.59 5.37 4.72
C ALA A 84 -0.07 5.60 6.14
N GLU A 85 0.57 6.74 6.40
CA GLU A 85 1.00 7.14 7.75
C GLU A 85 -0.20 7.23 8.72
N LEU A 86 -1.28 7.92 8.32
CA LEU A 86 -2.47 8.09 9.16
C LEU A 86 -3.18 6.76 9.46
N LEU A 87 -3.18 5.83 8.51
CA LEU A 87 -3.84 4.53 8.62
C LEU A 87 -2.92 3.43 9.18
N ASN A 88 -1.66 3.76 9.50
CA ASN A 88 -0.63 2.80 9.91
C ASN A 88 -0.38 1.68 8.89
N VAL A 89 -0.52 2.00 7.60
CA VAL A 89 -0.15 1.11 6.49
C VAL A 89 1.38 1.17 6.31
N PRO A 90 2.10 0.03 6.32
CA PRO A 90 3.54 0.02 6.09
C PRO A 90 3.91 0.63 4.74
N ILE A 91 5.03 1.37 4.70
CA ILE A 91 5.53 2.03 3.48
C ILE A 91 6.90 1.45 3.16
N ILE A 92 7.11 1.07 1.90
CA ILE A 92 8.41 0.64 1.37
C ILE A 92 8.74 1.49 0.14
N CYS A 93 9.92 2.11 0.14
CA CYS A 93 10.43 2.87 -0.99
C CYS A 93 11.55 2.09 -1.68
N THR A 94 11.63 2.18 -3.01
CA THR A 94 12.80 1.69 -3.76
C THR A 94 13.48 2.79 -4.53
N GLU A 95 14.78 2.61 -4.76
CA GLU A 95 15.58 3.43 -5.67
C GLU A 95 16.25 2.52 -6.71
N GLN A 96 16.02 2.79 -7.99
CA GLN A 96 16.70 2.12 -9.08
C GLN A 96 18.08 2.77 -9.29
N TYR A 97 19.16 2.01 -9.13
CA TYR A 97 20.55 2.45 -9.40
C TYR A 97 20.82 3.92 -8.97
N PRO A 98 20.71 4.24 -7.67
CA PRO A 98 20.77 5.62 -7.20
C PRO A 98 22.10 6.33 -7.49
N GLU A 99 23.20 5.58 -7.64
CA GLU A 99 24.49 6.13 -8.07
C GLU A 99 24.40 6.79 -9.46
N GLY A 100 23.56 6.24 -10.34
CA GLY A 100 23.34 6.75 -11.68
C GLY A 100 22.08 7.58 -11.85
N LEU A 101 21.04 7.38 -11.04
CA LEU A 101 19.72 8.03 -11.19
C LEU A 101 19.41 9.06 -10.10
N GLY A 102 20.29 9.20 -9.11
CA GLY A 102 20.08 10.02 -7.93
C GLY A 102 19.21 9.33 -6.90
N HIS A 103 19.06 9.97 -5.74
CA HIS A 103 18.17 9.50 -4.69
C HIS A 103 16.73 9.93 -4.93
N THR A 104 15.83 9.42 -4.11
CA THR A 104 14.43 9.83 -4.01
C THR A 104 14.37 11.34 -3.85
N VAL A 105 13.49 12.00 -4.61
CA VAL A 105 13.41 13.45 -4.63
C VAL A 105 12.99 14.00 -3.28
N ALA A 106 13.54 15.17 -2.92
CA ALA A 106 13.25 15.82 -1.64
C ALA A 106 11.75 16.17 -1.46
N ASP A 107 11.00 16.26 -2.56
CA ASP A 107 9.56 16.48 -2.55
C ASP A 107 8.78 15.32 -1.91
N ILE A 108 9.29 14.08 -1.98
CA ILE A 108 8.63 12.92 -1.35
C ILE A 108 8.95 12.90 0.14
N GLN A 109 7.95 13.21 0.96
CA GLN A 109 8.09 13.27 2.41
C GLN A 109 7.82 11.91 3.04
N LEU A 110 8.81 11.02 2.99
CA LEU A 110 8.74 9.72 3.66
C LEU A 110 8.80 9.89 5.19
N PRO A 111 7.95 9.17 5.96
CA PRO A 111 8.07 9.12 7.41
C PRO A 111 9.45 8.65 7.87
N LYS A 112 9.88 9.10 9.05
CA LYS A 112 11.17 8.70 9.60
C LYS A 112 11.21 7.19 9.82
N GLY A 113 12.25 6.55 9.29
CA GLY A 113 12.43 5.10 9.41
C GLY A 113 11.74 4.28 8.32
N THR A 114 11.10 4.92 7.33
CA THR A 114 10.66 4.23 6.12
C THR A 114 11.86 3.56 5.43
N PRO A 115 11.81 2.24 5.17
CA PRO A 115 12.87 1.56 4.45
C PRO A 115 12.95 2.05 3.00
N VAL A 116 14.16 2.42 2.58
CA VAL A 116 14.52 2.77 1.21
C VAL A 116 15.48 1.71 0.71
N ILE A 117 15.08 0.93 -0.30
CA ILE A 117 15.81 -0.23 -0.78
C ILE A 117 16.35 0.03 -2.19
N ASN A 118 17.67 -0.01 -2.33
CA ASN A 118 18.33 0.13 -3.62
C ASN A 118 18.19 -1.16 -4.41
N LYS A 119 17.94 -1.04 -5.72
CA LYS A 119 17.82 -2.17 -6.63
C LYS A 119 18.43 -1.88 -8.00
N SER A 120 18.85 -2.94 -8.67
CA SER A 120 19.24 -2.94 -10.08
C SER A 120 18.20 -3.60 -10.98
N THR A 121 17.28 -4.38 -10.41
CA THR A 121 16.16 -5.00 -11.13
C THR A 121 14.98 -4.05 -11.25
N PHE A 122 14.23 -4.14 -12.35
CA PHE A 122 13.06 -3.27 -12.56
C PHE A 122 11.95 -3.50 -11.51
N SER A 123 11.61 -4.75 -11.19
CA SER A 123 10.59 -5.02 -10.16
C SER A 123 11.06 -4.58 -8.78
N MET A 124 10.15 -3.97 -7.99
CA MET A 124 10.37 -3.73 -6.56
C MET A 124 10.41 -5.03 -5.74
N CYS A 125 9.91 -6.15 -6.25
CA CYS A 125 9.80 -7.42 -5.53
C CYS A 125 11.15 -8.15 -5.42
N THR A 126 12.16 -7.47 -4.89
CA THR A 126 13.48 -8.03 -4.60
C THR A 126 13.47 -8.76 -3.25
N PRO A 127 14.41 -9.68 -2.98
CA PRO A 127 14.44 -10.38 -1.70
C PRO A 127 14.40 -9.46 -0.46
N PRO A 128 15.12 -8.31 -0.41
CA PRO A 128 15.03 -7.38 0.72
C PRO A 128 13.67 -6.71 0.87
N VAL A 129 12.96 -6.41 -0.23
CA VAL A 129 11.60 -5.86 -0.16
C VAL A 129 10.61 -6.93 0.30
N MET A 130 10.72 -8.15 -0.25
CA MET A 130 9.84 -9.26 0.12
C MET A 130 10.02 -9.69 1.57
N SER A 131 11.21 -9.56 2.16
CA SER A 131 11.43 -9.86 3.58
C SER A 131 10.80 -8.86 4.54
N LEU A 132 10.40 -7.68 4.05
CA LEU A 132 9.64 -6.69 4.82
C LEU A 132 8.12 -6.96 4.76
N MET A 133 7.68 -7.80 3.82
CA MET A 133 6.31 -8.26 3.72
C MET A 133 6.13 -9.58 4.49
N ASN A 134 4.88 -9.89 4.81
CA ASN A 134 4.48 -11.12 5.48
C ASN A 134 3.18 -11.66 4.86
N GLU A 135 2.77 -12.85 5.26
CA GLU A 135 1.56 -13.54 4.76
C GLU A 135 0.24 -12.79 4.99
N HIS A 136 0.21 -11.78 5.87
CA HIS A 136 -0.97 -10.94 6.07
C HIS A 136 -1.09 -9.83 5.02
N HIS A 137 -0.02 -9.47 4.31
CA HIS A 137 -0.05 -8.46 3.25
C HIS A 137 -0.59 -9.09 1.95
N LYS A 138 -1.90 -8.95 1.74
CA LYS A 138 -2.62 -9.45 0.55
C LYS A 138 -2.77 -8.40 -0.54
N SER A 139 -2.57 -7.14 -0.20
CA SER A 139 -2.76 -6.00 -1.09
C SER A 139 -1.52 -5.12 -1.16
N VAL A 140 -1.16 -4.68 -2.36
CA VAL A 140 -0.10 -3.69 -2.58
C VAL A 140 -0.71 -2.48 -3.24
N ILE A 141 -0.59 -1.33 -2.56
CA ILE A 141 -0.89 -0.03 -3.14
C ILE A 141 0.40 0.45 -3.80
N LEU A 142 0.39 0.68 -5.10
CA LEU A 142 1.58 1.03 -5.86
C LEU A 142 1.49 2.48 -6.36
N THR A 143 2.54 3.25 -6.11
CA THR A 143 2.74 4.58 -6.69
C THR A 143 4.17 4.78 -7.13
N GLY A 144 4.41 5.70 -8.05
CA GLY A 144 5.74 6.02 -8.57
C GLY A 144 5.89 5.75 -10.06
N ILE A 145 7.13 5.53 -10.48
CA ILE A 145 7.55 5.47 -11.89
C ILE A 145 8.51 4.31 -12.14
N GLU A 146 8.73 3.86 -13.38
CA GLU A 146 7.96 4.18 -14.58
C GLU A 146 6.80 3.19 -14.73
N ALA A 147 5.63 3.70 -15.14
CA ALA A 147 4.40 2.91 -15.28
C ALA A 147 4.60 1.65 -16.12
N HIS A 148 5.38 1.75 -17.21
CA HIS A 148 5.60 0.68 -18.19
C HIS A 148 6.82 -0.21 -17.90
N VAL A 149 7.67 0.17 -16.94
CA VAL A 149 8.87 -0.58 -16.57
C VAL A 149 8.73 -1.05 -15.13
N CYS A 150 9.22 -0.29 -14.15
CA CYS A 150 9.30 -0.75 -12.76
C CYS A 150 7.92 -1.09 -12.19
N CYS A 151 6.93 -0.21 -12.36
CA CYS A 151 5.58 -0.44 -11.85
C CYS A 151 4.91 -1.66 -12.52
N PHE A 152 5.07 -1.80 -13.84
CA PHE A 152 4.54 -2.96 -14.57
C PHE A 152 5.16 -4.28 -14.12
N HIS A 153 6.47 -4.30 -13.86
CA HIS A 153 7.17 -5.50 -13.41
C HIS A 153 6.80 -5.90 -11.97
N VAL A 154 6.41 -4.95 -11.11
CA VAL A 154 5.81 -5.27 -9.81
C VAL A 154 4.53 -6.09 -10.01
N ARG A 155 3.63 -5.65 -10.90
CA ARG A 155 2.38 -6.35 -11.20
C ARG A 155 2.62 -7.77 -11.73
N ILE A 156 3.57 -7.94 -12.66
CA ILE A 156 3.91 -9.26 -13.20
C ILE A 156 4.40 -10.19 -12.09
N TYR A 157 5.23 -9.69 -11.18
CA TYR A 157 5.82 -10.52 -10.13
C TYR A 157 4.79 -10.92 -9.07
N LEU A 158 3.96 -9.98 -8.61
CA LEU A 158 2.92 -10.27 -7.62
C LEU A 158 1.87 -11.27 -8.11
N ASN A 159 1.54 -11.27 -9.41
CA ASN A 159 0.67 -12.29 -10.02
C ASN A 159 1.24 -13.72 -9.99
N LYS A 160 2.54 -13.89 -9.69
CA LYS A 160 3.15 -15.22 -9.53
C LYS A 160 3.15 -15.69 -8.08
N LEU A 161 2.86 -14.79 -7.13
CA LEU A 161 2.91 -15.07 -5.70
C LEU A 161 1.54 -15.31 -5.07
N PHE A 162 0.46 -14.94 -5.76
CA PHE A 162 -0.95 -15.16 -5.41
C PHE A 162 -1.66 -15.88 -6.56
#